data_AF-A0A9X3PU70-F1
#
_entry.id   AF-A0A9X3PU70-F1
#
_cell.length_a   1.000
_cell.length_b   1.000
_cell.length_c   1.000
_cell.angle_alpha   90.00
_cell.angle_beta   90.00
_cell.angle_gamma   90.00
#
_symmetry.space_group_name_H-M   'P 1'
#
loop_
_entity.id
_entity.type
_entity.pdbx_description
1 polymer ?
#
loop_
_entity_poly.entity_id
_entity_poly.type
_entity_poly.pdbx_seq_one_letter_code
_entity_poly.pdbx_strand_id
1 'polypeptide(L)'
;MGETIKGTMHGKTIELEQAPSFPDGCSVLVSIEPLPLRVEERHRRIFELSGAWKHDASLGEIFQEIAQERRLKGGREVLFD
;
A
#
# COMPACT_ATOMS: atom_id res chain seq x y z
N MET A 1 19.14 -26.46 -15.57
CA MET A 1 19.21 -25.09 -15.01
C MET A 1 17.78 -24.67 -14.71
N GLY A 2 17.53 -24.00 -13.58
CA GLY A 2 16.21 -23.43 -13.28
C GLY A 2 16.03 -22.08 -13.96
N GLU A 3 14.80 -21.74 -14.35
CA GLU A 3 14.43 -20.43 -14.88
C GLU A 3 13.61 -19.68 -13.82
N THR A 4 13.91 -18.39 -13.60
CA THR A 4 13.11 -17.51 -12.74
C THR A 4 12.26 -16.61 -13.62
N ILE A 5 10.95 -16.76 -13.53
CA ILE A 5 9.98 -16.00 -14.32
C ILE A 5 9.16 -15.12 -13.38
N LYS A 6 8.98 -13.85 -13.75
CA LYS A 6 8.09 -12.94 -13.04
C LYS A 6 6.64 -13.19 -13.45
N GLY A 7 5.73 -12.94 -12.53
CA GLY A 7 4.30 -13.04 -12.81
C GLY A 7 3.47 -12.21 -11.85
N THR A 8 2.22 -12.00 -12.24
CA THR A 8 1.22 -11.29 -11.45
C THR A 8 0.23 -12.29 -10.86
N MET A 9 -0.09 -12.11 -9.57
CA MET A 9 -1.04 -12.98 -8.86
C MET A 9 -2.48 -12.53 -9.09
N HIS A 10 -3.32 -13.44 -9.58
CA HIS A 10 -4.77 -13.27 -9.76
C HIS A 10 -5.52 -14.37 -8.98
N GLY A 11 -5.78 -14.12 -7.70
CA GLY A 11 -6.40 -15.10 -6.82
C GLY A 11 -5.52 -16.33 -6.62
N LYS A 12 -5.87 -17.45 -7.29
CA LYS A 12 -5.11 -18.71 -7.25
C LYS A 12 -4.29 -18.97 -8.53
N THR A 13 -4.30 -18.04 -9.47
CA THR A 13 -3.61 -18.16 -10.75
C THR A 13 -2.45 -17.17 -10.79
N ILE A 14 -1.28 -17.59 -11.28
CA ILE A 14 -0.15 -16.71 -11.57
C ILE A 14 -0.10 -16.52 -13.08
N GLU A 15 -0.25 -15.29 -13.55
CA GLU A 15 -0.03 -14.91 -14.94
C GLU A 15 1.46 -14.61 -15.13
N LEU A 16 2.17 -15.47 -15.85
CA LEU A 16 3.60 -15.31 -16.12
C LEU A 16 3.83 -14.24 -17.20
N GLU A 17 4.81 -13.37 -16.99
CA GLU A 17 5.19 -12.33 -17.98
C GLU A 17 5.78 -12.92 -19.27
N GLN A 18 6.25 -14.17 -19.21
CA GLN A 18 6.82 -14.92 -20.33
C GLN A 18 6.48 -16.40 -20.20
N ALA A 19 6.39 -17.09 -21.34
CA ALA A 19 6.16 -18.53 -21.37
C ALA A 19 7.39 -19.29 -20.83
N PRO A 20 7.22 -20.30 -19.97
CA PRO A 20 8.32 -21.14 -19.54
C PRO A 20 8.86 -21.97 -20.71
N SER A 21 10.16 -22.26 -20.68
CA SER A 21 10.84 -23.08 -21.70
C SER A 21 10.53 -24.59 -21.61
N PHE A 22 9.75 -25.01 -20.61
CA PHE A 22 9.38 -26.41 -20.39
C PHE A 22 8.09 -26.77 -21.14
N PRO A 23 7.93 -28.03 -21.56
CA PRO A 23 6.72 -28.49 -22.24
C PRO A 23 5.51 -28.53 -21.29
N ASP A 24 4.31 -28.47 -21.88
CA ASP A 24 3.05 -28.62 -21.16
C ASP A 24 2.99 -29.94 -20.37
N GLY A 25 2.43 -29.89 -19.16
CA GLY A 25 2.33 -31.04 -18.25
C GLY A 25 3.57 -31.31 -17.40
N CYS A 26 4.63 -30.51 -17.55
CA CYS A 26 5.80 -30.58 -16.68
C CYS A 26 5.43 -30.20 -15.23
N SER A 27 5.84 -31.02 -14.27
CA SER A 27 5.74 -30.66 -12.85
C SER A 27 6.80 -29.63 -12.49
N VAL A 28 6.40 -28.53 -11.87
CA VAL A 28 7.28 -27.42 -11.49
C VAL A 28 7.20 -27.13 -10.00
N LEU A 29 8.29 -26.63 -9.44
CA LEU A 29 8.31 -26.06 -8.09
C LEU A 29 8.13 -24.54 -8.20
N VAL A 30 7.19 -23.97 -7.45
CA VAL A 30 6.92 -22.53 -7.45
C VAL A 30 7.35 -21.93 -6.12
N SER A 31 8.22 -20.93 -6.15
CA SER A 31 8.51 -20.05 -4.99
C SER A 31 7.79 -18.73 -5.18
N ILE A 32 7.01 -18.29 -4.18
CA ILE A 32 6.21 -17.07 -4.26
C ILE A 32 6.73 -16.11 -3.19
N GLU A 33 7.25 -14.97 -3.63
CA GLU A 33 7.69 -13.89 -2.76
C GLU A 33 7.03 -12.57 -3.21
N PRO A 34 6.51 -11.75 -2.28
CA PRO A 34 5.97 -10.45 -2.63
C PRO A 34 7.10 -9.55 -3.13
N LEU A 35 7.00 -9.09 -4.38
CA LEU A 35 7.96 -8.13 -4.92
C LEU A 35 7.66 -6.73 -4.41
N PRO A 36 8.71 -5.93 -4.09
CA PRO A 36 8.51 -4.54 -3.69
C PRO A 36 7.88 -3.75 -4.84
N LEU A 37 6.95 -2.87 -4.49
CA LEU A 37 6.35 -1.95 -5.46
C LEU A 37 7.44 -1.03 -6.03
N ARG A 38 7.33 -0.72 -7.33
CA ARG A 38 8.10 0.38 -7.92
C ARG A 38 7.75 1.69 -7.22
N VAL A 39 8.69 2.63 -7.19
CA VAL A 39 8.53 3.91 -6.48
C VAL A 39 7.33 4.69 -7.01
N GLU A 40 7.12 4.67 -8.33
CA GLU A 40 6.03 5.36 -9.01
C GLU A 40 4.67 4.78 -8.60
N GLU A 41 4.59 3.44 -8.53
CA GLU A 41 3.38 2.73 -8.10
C GLU A 41 3.08 3.00 -6.63
N ARG A 42 4.11 3.04 -5.79
CA ARG A 42 3.97 3.43 -4.39
C ARG A 42 3.44 4.86 -4.27
N HIS A 43 4.00 5.80 -5.03
CA HIS A 43 3.54 7.20 -5.02
C HIS A 43 2.10 7.33 -5.52
N ARG A 44 1.74 6.61 -6.58
CA ARG A 44 0.35 6.57 -7.08
C ARG A 44 -0.62 6.12 -5.99
N ARG A 45 -0.33 5.01 -5.30
CA ARG A 45 -1.17 4.52 -4.20
C ARG A 45 -1.27 5.52 -3.05
N ILE A 46 -0.15 6.14 -2.66
CA ILE A 46 -0.17 7.18 -1.64
C ILE A 46 -1.08 8.33 -2.07
N PHE A 47 -0.96 8.78 -3.32
CA PHE A 47 -1.79 9.87 -3.86
C PHE A 47 -3.29 9.50 -3.87
N GLU A 48 -3.64 8.30 -4.34
CA GLU A 48 -5.03 7.81 -4.37
C GLU A 48 -5.66 7.70 -2.98
N LEU A 49 -4.88 7.29 -1.97
CA LEU A 49 -5.34 7.15 -0.59
C LEU A 49 -5.33 8.48 0.18
N SER A 50 -4.48 9.43 -0.23
CA SER A 50 -4.33 10.71 0.46
C SER A 50 -5.58 11.55 0.31
N GLY A 51 -6.21 11.90 1.42
CA GLY A 51 -7.45 12.68 1.41
C GLY A 51 -8.69 11.86 1.04
N ALA A 52 -8.62 10.53 0.95
CA ALA A 52 -9.79 9.67 0.78
C ALA A 52 -10.86 9.90 1.87
N TRP A 53 -10.43 10.32 3.06
CA TRP A 53 -11.27 10.66 4.21
C TRP A 53 -11.79 12.10 4.22
N LYS A 54 -11.41 12.95 3.25
CA LYS A 54 -11.76 14.38 3.21
C LYS A 54 -13.27 14.65 3.27
N HIS A 55 -14.06 13.75 2.68
CA HIS A 55 -15.51 13.87 2.58
C HIS A 55 -16.24 12.91 3.52
N ASP A 56 -15.53 12.24 4.43
CA ASP A 56 -16.12 11.37 5.43
C ASP A 56 -16.74 12.21 6.56
N ALA A 57 -18.07 12.34 6.54
CA ALA A 57 -18.82 13.13 7.51
C ALA A 57 -18.77 12.53 8.93
N SER A 58 -18.50 11.22 9.07
CA SER A 58 -18.44 10.56 10.38
C SER A 58 -17.24 11.02 11.21
N LEU A 59 -16.20 11.54 10.57
CA LEU A 59 -15.02 12.08 11.23
C LEU A 59 -15.25 13.47 11.85
N GLY A 60 -16.38 14.12 11.53
CA GLY A 60 -16.68 15.48 11.99
C GLY A 60 -16.65 15.63 13.51
N GLU A 61 -17.29 14.71 14.23
CA GLU A 61 -17.33 14.71 15.70
C GLU A 61 -15.93 14.54 16.30
N ILE A 62 -15.14 13.60 15.77
CA ILE A 62 -13.75 13.34 16.21
C ILE A 62 -12.90 14.61 16.07
N PHE A 63 -12.97 15.30 14.92
CA PHE A 63 -12.22 16.53 14.72
C PHE A 63 -12.69 17.68 15.61
N GLN A 64 -13.99 17.75 15.93
CA GLN A 64 -14.53 18.73 16.88
C GLN A 64 -14.00 18.50 18.30
N GLU A 65 -13.98 17.26 18.75
CA GLU A 65 -13.44 16.88 20.07
C GLU A 65 -11.96 17.25 20.17
N ILE A 66 -11.14 16.85 19.18
CA ILE A 66 -9.71 17.20 19.13
C ILE A 66 -9.52 18.74 19.16
N ALA A 67 -10.37 19.49 18.45
CA ALA A 67 -10.30 20.95 18.44
C ALA A 67 -10.66 21.55 19.81
N GLN A 68 -11.62 20.98 20.53
CA GLN A 68 -11.94 21.41 21.90
C GLN A 68 -10.78 21.12 22.86
N GLU A 69 -10.21 19.92 22.83
CA GLU A 69 -9.06 19.57 23.68
C GLU A 69 -7.87 20.50 23.48
N ARG A 70 -7.55 20.84 22.23
CA ARG A 70 -6.47 21.77 21.89
C ARG A 70 -6.71 23.19 22.38
N ARG A 71 -7.96 23.63 22.48
CA ARG A 71 -8.30 24.94 23.06
C ARG A 71 -8.17 24.94 24.58
N LEU A 72 -8.48 23.81 25.22
CA LEU A 72 -8.42 23.65 26.68
C LEU A 72 -6.98 23.46 27.17
N LYS A 73 -6.15 22.74 26.42
CA LYS A 73 -4.70 22.69 26.66
C LYS A 73 -4.07 23.98 26.14
N GLY A 74 -3.98 24.99 27.02
CA GLY A 74 -3.09 26.13 26.79
C GLY A 74 -1.73 25.60 26.34
N GLY A 75 -1.32 25.95 25.13
CA GLY A 75 -0.13 25.40 24.48
C GLY A 75 1.09 25.49 25.37
N ARG A 76 2.12 24.67 25.10
CA ARG A 76 3.36 24.74 25.88
C ARG A 76 3.96 26.14 25.75
N GLU A 77 4.37 26.72 26.87
CA GLU A 77 5.12 27.97 26.87
C GLU A 77 6.41 27.76 26.05
N VAL A 78 6.62 28.62 25.05
CA VAL A 78 7.83 28.66 24.25
C VAL A 78 8.59 29.89 24.67
N LEU A 79 9.72 29.69 25.35
CA LEU A 79 10.68 30.75 25.62
C LEU A 79 11.43 31.02 24.31
N PHE A 80 11.38 32.26 23.84
CA PHE A 80 12.22 32.73 22.75
C PHE A 80 13.44 33.40 23.37
N ASP A 81 14.61 32.79 23.20
CA ASP A 81 15.91 33.32 23.61
C ASP A 81 16.44 34.34 22.59
#